data_AF-A0A542VYU9-F1
#
_entry.id   AF-A0A542VYU9-F1
#
_cell.length_a   1.000
_cell.length_b   1.000
_cell.length_c   1.000
_cell.angle_alpha   90.00
_cell.angle_beta   90.00
_cell.angle_gamma   90.00
#
_symmetry.space_group_name_H-M   'P 1'
#
loop_
_entity.id
_entity.type
_entity.pdbx_description
1 polymer ?
#
loop_
_entity_poly.entity_id
_entity_poly.type
_entity_poly.pdbx_seq_one_letter_code
_entity_poly.pdbx_strand_id
1 'polypeptide(L)'
;MAIDSLITLTGEAWEDYGLVDSGHGRKLERYGRYHFIRPEPQAMWSPAQDNWQADGEFIGASDEDGGGRWHLKPYVPKEGWLLQWEDVCFLAQNTSFRHLAFFPDMAPQWAWMRERVTENAEILNLFGYTGVGSLALAAKGAKVTHVDASKKSVASAKNNAELSGMADKPIRWIVDDAVKFTAREARRNRRYDGILMDPPKFGRGPAHEVWRLEENLSDLISEAVKLLDKKSKFLVLTVYAVRMSALAIGELLSQATQHLGGSVEVGEMAIKEEARGLNLPTAIFARWKNDQ
;
A
#
# COMPACT_ATOMS: atom_id res chain seq x y z
N MET A 1 16.45 0.36 19.96
CA MET A 1 15.63 0.63 21.17
C MET A 1 14.52 -0.39 21.19
N ALA A 2 14.04 -0.78 22.37
CA ALA A 2 12.90 -1.69 22.47
C ALA A 2 11.64 -1.01 21.92
N ILE A 3 10.72 -1.80 21.36
CA ILE A 3 9.43 -1.31 20.90
C ILE A 3 8.48 -1.27 22.11
N ASP A 4 8.29 -0.09 22.67
CA ASP A 4 7.54 0.09 23.91
C ASP A 4 6.08 0.54 23.71
N SER A 5 5.69 0.87 22.46
CA SER A 5 4.31 1.27 22.14
C SER A 5 3.94 0.93 20.69
N LEU A 6 2.64 0.68 20.47
CA LEU A 6 2.03 0.50 19.15
C LEU A 6 1.26 1.77 18.76
N ILE A 7 1.40 2.20 17.50
CA ILE A 7 0.72 3.36 16.94
C ILE A 7 -0.45 2.89 16.06
N THR A 8 -1.60 3.56 16.16
CA THR A 8 -2.68 3.40 15.17
C THR A 8 -2.58 4.53 14.15
N LEU A 9 -2.29 4.18 12.90
CA LEU A 9 -2.27 5.09 11.76
C LEU A 9 -3.62 5.04 11.04
N THR A 10 -4.44 6.06 11.25
CA THR A 10 -5.81 6.10 10.70
C THR A 10 -5.88 6.93 9.42
N GLY A 11 -6.37 6.32 8.34
CA GLY A 11 -6.79 7.01 7.12
C GLY A 11 -8.18 7.61 7.30
N GLU A 12 -8.32 8.88 6.91
CA GLU A 12 -9.59 9.62 6.93
C GLU A 12 -10.24 9.61 5.55
N ALA A 13 -11.55 9.89 5.50
CA ALA A 13 -12.25 10.11 4.25
C ALA A 13 -11.78 11.40 3.56
N TRP A 14 -11.88 11.43 2.23
CA TRP A 14 -11.72 12.63 1.41
C TRP A 14 -12.76 12.67 0.29
N GLU A 15 -12.64 13.65 -0.61
CA GLU A 15 -13.62 13.86 -1.68
C GLU A 15 -13.90 12.60 -2.50
N ASP A 16 -12.88 11.81 -2.83
CA ASP A 16 -13.00 10.66 -3.72
C ASP A 16 -12.99 9.30 -3.00
N TYR A 17 -12.87 9.28 -1.67
CA TYR A 17 -12.96 8.03 -0.89
C TYR A 17 -13.59 8.23 0.48
N GLY A 18 -14.41 7.27 0.91
CA GLY A 18 -14.86 7.18 2.29
C GLY A 18 -15.24 5.75 2.68
N LEU A 19 -14.94 5.36 3.92
CA LEU A 19 -15.56 4.21 4.56
C LEU A 19 -16.90 4.69 5.14
N VAL A 20 -17.99 4.47 4.42
CA VAL A 20 -19.30 5.02 4.77
C VAL A 20 -19.85 4.37 6.05
N ASP A 21 -19.86 3.05 6.09
CA ASP A 21 -20.36 2.25 7.21
C ASP A 21 -19.70 0.85 7.20
N SER A 22 -19.70 0.17 8.34
CA SER A 22 -19.11 -1.16 8.48
C SER A 22 -19.83 -1.99 9.54
N GLY A 23 -19.92 -3.30 9.32
CA GLY A 23 -20.53 -4.21 10.28
C GLY A 23 -20.92 -5.55 9.67
N HIS A 24 -21.21 -6.51 10.52
CA HIS A 24 -21.61 -7.87 10.17
C HIS A 24 -20.68 -8.52 9.12
N GLY A 25 -19.36 -8.32 9.28
CA GLY A 25 -18.34 -8.88 8.40
C GLY A 25 -18.26 -8.23 7.02
N ARG A 26 -18.81 -7.02 6.84
CA ARG A 26 -18.87 -6.28 5.57
C ARG A 26 -18.56 -4.81 5.79
N LYS A 27 -18.23 -4.12 4.71
CA LYS A 27 -18.04 -2.67 4.68
C LYS A 27 -18.70 -2.05 3.44
N LEU A 28 -19.26 -0.86 3.62
CA LEU A 28 -19.74 0.02 2.56
C LEU A 28 -18.73 1.13 2.37
N GLU A 29 -18.21 1.26 1.15
CA GLU A 29 -17.24 2.28 0.81
C GLU A 29 -17.70 3.09 -0.39
N ARG A 30 -17.36 4.37 -0.39
CA ARG A 30 -17.53 5.29 -1.52
C ARG A 30 -16.19 5.46 -2.22
N TYR A 31 -16.18 5.28 -3.54
CA TYR A 31 -15.05 5.54 -4.43
C TYR A 31 -15.54 6.50 -5.53
N GLY A 32 -15.31 7.80 -5.32
CA GLY A 32 -15.90 8.88 -6.10
C GLY A 32 -17.42 8.90 -5.93
N ARG A 33 -18.15 8.82 -7.04
CA ARG A 33 -19.63 8.75 -7.02
C ARG A 33 -20.20 7.36 -6.74
N TYR A 34 -19.37 6.31 -6.74
CA TYR A 34 -19.85 4.93 -6.65
C TYR A 34 -19.70 4.36 -5.23
N HIS A 35 -20.67 3.55 -4.81
CA HIS A 35 -20.70 2.86 -3.54
C HIS A 35 -20.58 1.35 -3.74
N PHE A 36 -19.70 0.71 -2.98
CA PHE A 36 -19.46 -0.72 -3.06
C PHE A 36 -19.53 -1.38 -1.70
N ILE A 37 -20.19 -2.54 -1.66
CA ILE A 37 -20.16 -3.43 -0.50
C ILE A 37 -19.10 -4.51 -0.71
N ARG A 38 -18.22 -4.68 0.28
CA ARG A 38 -17.15 -5.69 0.24
C ARG A 38 -17.09 -6.49 1.54
N PRO A 39 -16.62 -7.75 1.49
CA PRO A 39 -16.35 -8.53 2.69
C PRO A 39 -15.21 -7.93 3.52
N GLU A 40 -15.45 -7.84 4.82
CA GLU A 40 -14.48 -7.41 5.82
C GLU A 40 -14.73 -8.16 7.14
N PRO A 41 -14.15 -9.36 7.32
CA PRO A 41 -14.42 -10.20 8.49
C PRO A 41 -14.14 -9.53 9.84
N GLN A 42 -13.23 -8.54 9.88
CA GLN A 42 -12.88 -7.83 11.11
C GLN A 42 -13.95 -6.82 11.55
N ALA A 43 -14.88 -6.43 10.67
CA ALA A 43 -16.03 -5.59 11.01
C ALA A 43 -17.13 -6.39 11.75
N MET A 44 -16.78 -6.95 12.92
CA MET A 44 -17.63 -7.89 13.68
C MET A 44 -18.81 -7.22 14.39
N TRP A 45 -18.79 -5.89 14.50
CA TRP A 45 -19.85 -5.08 15.11
C TRP A 45 -21.10 -4.99 14.22
N SER A 46 -22.20 -4.45 14.74
CA SER A 46 -23.38 -4.12 13.93
C SER A 46 -23.11 -2.88 13.08
N PRO A 47 -23.69 -2.73 11.87
CA PRO A 47 -23.61 -1.51 11.08
C PRO A 47 -24.42 -0.36 11.69
N ALA A 48 -24.20 0.87 11.23
CA ALA A 48 -25.05 2.01 11.59
C ALA A 48 -26.44 1.89 10.93
N GLN A 49 -26.52 1.26 9.77
CA GLN A 49 -27.75 1.01 9.02
C GLN A 49 -27.88 -0.45 8.59
N ASP A 50 -29.06 -1.03 8.76
CA ASP A 50 -29.30 -2.44 8.42
C ASP A 50 -29.36 -2.72 6.91
N ASN A 51 -29.61 -1.70 6.09
CA ASN A 51 -29.84 -1.87 4.65
C ASN A 51 -29.11 -0.83 3.80
N TRP A 52 -27.89 -1.16 3.39
CA TRP A 52 -27.08 -0.33 2.51
C TRP A 52 -27.56 -0.36 1.07
N GLN A 53 -27.58 0.82 0.44
CA GLN A 53 -27.71 0.94 -1.01
C GLN A 53 -26.31 1.04 -1.62
N ALA A 54 -26.04 0.24 -2.64
CA ALA A 54 -24.74 0.20 -3.32
C ALA A 54 -24.90 0.00 -4.83
N ASP A 55 -23.92 0.51 -5.57
CA ASP A 55 -23.79 0.33 -7.02
C ASP A 55 -23.19 -1.02 -7.38
N GLY A 56 -22.53 -1.67 -6.42
CA GLY A 56 -22.10 -3.05 -6.57
C GLY A 56 -21.71 -3.73 -5.28
N GLU A 57 -21.70 -5.06 -5.30
CA GLU A 57 -21.26 -5.89 -4.20
C GLU A 57 -20.27 -6.96 -4.68
N PHE A 58 -19.19 -7.15 -3.95
CA PHE A 58 -18.31 -8.30 -4.15
C PHE A 58 -18.74 -9.47 -3.26
N ILE A 59 -19.06 -10.59 -3.90
CA ILE A 59 -19.38 -11.84 -3.20
C ILE A 59 -18.17 -12.76 -3.30
N GLY A 60 -17.55 -13.08 -2.16
CA GLY A 60 -16.45 -14.04 -2.09
C GLY A 60 -16.90 -15.45 -2.44
N ALA A 61 -16.01 -16.24 -3.06
CA ALA A 61 -16.17 -17.69 -3.14
C ALA A 61 -15.82 -18.33 -1.79
N SER A 62 -16.22 -19.58 -1.57
CA SER A 62 -15.75 -20.37 -0.42
C SER A 62 -14.22 -20.43 -0.38
N ASP A 63 -13.66 -20.41 0.83
CA ASP A 63 -12.31 -19.97 1.20
C ASP A 63 -11.09 -20.61 0.50
N GLU A 64 -11.25 -21.62 -0.36
CA GLU A 64 -10.12 -22.39 -0.90
C GLU A 64 -9.51 -21.85 -2.21
N ASP A 65 -10.27 -21.12 -3.04
CA ASP A 65 -9.81 -20.74 -4.40
C ASP A 65 -9.48 -19.25 -4.59
N GLY A 66 -9.59 -18.42 -3.54
CA GLY A 66 -9.29 -16.97 -3.64
C GLY A 66 -10.14 -16.22 -4.68
N GLY A 67 -11.27 -16.82 -5.07
CA GLY A 67 -12.19 -16.30 -6.08
C GLY A 67 -13.32 -15.45 -5.50
N GLY A 68 -14.14 -14.92 -6.41
CA GLY A 68 -15.37 -14.21 -6.10
C GLY A 68 -15.92 -13.54 -7.35
N ARG A 69 -17.03 -12.82 -7.20
CA ARG A 69 -17.65 -12.10 -8.32
C ARG A 69 -18.27 -10.79 -7.87
N TRP A 70 -18.16 -9.80 -8.73
CA TRP A 70 -18.88 -8.54 -8.59
C TRP A 70 -20.30 -8.68 -9.14
N HIS A 71 -21.28 -8.24 -8.35
CA HIS A 71 -22.65 -7.97 -8.79
C HIS A 71 -22.79 -6.47 -8.93
N LEU A 72 -22.73 -5.97 -10.16
CA LEU A 72 -22.71 -4.54 -10.47
C LEU A 72 -24.03 -4.10 -11.08
N LYS A 73 -24.44 -2.87 -10.77
CA LYS A 73 -25.48 -2.19 -11.54
C LYS A 73 -24.98 -1.94 -12.98
N PRO A 74 -25.88 -1.95 -13.99
CA PRO A 74 -25.46 -1.84 -15.39
C PRO A 74 -24.69 -0.56 -15.76
N TYR A 75 -24.85 0.51 -15.00
CA TYR A 75 -24.19 1.79 -15.24
C TYR A 75 -22.78 1.90 -14.64
N VAL A 76 -22.32 0.91 -13.86
CA VAL A 76 -20.96 0.93 -13.31
C VAL A 76 -19.97 0.65 -14.46
N PRO A 77 -19.01 1.56 -14.73
CA PRO A 77 -18.10 1.43 -15.86
C PRO A 77 -17.13 0.26 -15.66
N LYS A 78 -16.99 -0.58 -16.68
CA LYS A 78 -16.14 -1.80 -16.61
C LYS A 78 -14.66 -1.46 -16.74
N GLU A 79 -14.36 -0.39 -17.45
CA GLU A 79 -13.05 0.18 -17.68
C GLU A 79 -12.48 0.92 -16.47
N GLY A 80 -13.30 1.15 -15.44
CA GLY A 80 -12.92 1.91 -14.24
C GLY A 80 -13.35 3.37 -14.31
N TRP A 81 -13.04 4.12 -13.25
CA TRP A 81 -13.33 5.54 -13.11
C TRP A 81 -12.16 6.25 -12.45
N LEU A 82 -12.04 7.55 -12.72
CA LEU A 82 -10.99 8.37 -12.14
C LEU A 82 -11.31 8.70 -10.69
N LEU A 83 -10.27 8.65 -9.88
CA LEU A 83 -10.21 9.19 -8.54
C LEU A 83 -8.97 10.06 -8.41
N GLN A 84 -8.97 10.91 -7.40
CA GLN A 84 -7.88 11.80 -7.07
C GLN A 84 -7.53 11.67 -5.59
N TRP A 85 -6.23 11.69 -5.31
CA TRP A 85 -5.69 11.90 -3.98
C TRP A 85 -4.55 12.91 -4.11
N GLU A 86 -4.72 14.09 -3.49
CA GLU A 86 -3.78 15.21 -3.64
C GLU A 86 -3.54 15.53 -5.14
N ASP A 87 -2.28 15.50 -5.58
CA ASP A 87 -1.87 15.76 -6.96
C ASP A 87 -2.01 14.54 -7.90
N VAL A 88 -2.43 13.38 -7.37
CA VAL A 88 -2.39 12.11 -8.09
C VAL A 88 -3.78 11.73 -8.58
N CYS A 89 -3.97 11.72 -9.90
CA CYS A 89 -5.15 11.20 -10.57
C CYS A 89 -4.90 9.75 -11.01
N PHE A 90 -5.78 8.83 -10.63
CA PHE A 90 -5.60 7.40 -10.88
C PHE A 90 -6.92 6.70 -11.16
N LEU A 91 -6.83 5.52 -11.77
CA LEU A 91 -7.99 4.69 -12.11
C LEU A 91 -8.32 3.72 -10.97
N ALA A 92 -9.54 3.81 -10.44
CA ALA A 92 -10.15 2.74 -9.67
C ALA A 92 -10.98 1.83 -10.57
N GLN A 93 -11.05 0.54 -10.25
CA GLN A 93 -11.75 -0.44 -11.08
C GLN A 93 -12.17 -1.67 -10.26
N ASN A 94 -13.38 -2.18 -10.50
CA ASN A 94 -13.79 -3.51 -10.03
C ASN A 94 -12.93 -4.59 -10.69
N THR A 95 -11.96 -5.13 -9.95
CA THR A 95 -11.07 -6.18 -10.47
C THR A 95 -11.72 -7.57 -10.40
N SER A 96 -11.05 -8.60 -10.90
CA SER A 96 -11.49 -9.99 -10.70
C SER A 96 -11.44 -10.44 -9.22
N PHE A 97 -10.82 -9.64 -8.36
CA PHE A 97 -10.74 -9.85 -6.92
C PHE A 97 -11.51 -8.76 -6.17
N ARG A 98 -11.48 -8.81 -4.83
CA ARG A 98 -12.19 -7.87 -3.96
C ARG A 98 -11.62 -6.44 -3.96
N HIS A 99 -10.42 -6.20 -4.47
CA HIS A 99 -9.82 -4.85 -4.45
C HIS A 99 -10.28 -4.01 -5.64
N LEU A 100 -10.29 -2.69 -5.45
CA LEU A 100 -10.77 -1.69 -6.41
C LEU A 100 -9.63 -0.98 -7.17
N ALA A 101 -8.50 -1.66 -7.34
CA ALA A 101 -7.25 -1.14 -7.92
C ALA A 101 -6.57 0.01 -7.15
N PHE A 102 -7.01 0.28 -5.92
CA PHE A 102 -6.47 1.30 -5.04
C PHE A 102 -6.64 0.88 -3.56
N PHE A 103 -5.71 1.30 -2.71
CA PHE A 103 -5.65 0.99 -1.28
C PHE A 103 -5.63 2.30 -0.47
N PRO A 104 -6.79 2.81 -0.05
CA PRO A 104 -6.94 4.14 0.56
C PRO A 104 -6.30 4.26 1.94
N ASP A 105 -6.17 3.15 2.67
CA ASP A 105 -5.49 3.05 3.96
C ASP A 105 -4.01 3.42 3.90
N MET A 106 -3.38 3.40 2.72
CA MET A 106 -2.00 3.87 2.52
C MET A 106 -1.85 5.40 2.48
N ALA A 107 -2.94 6.16 2.35
CA ALA A 107 -2.92 7.63 2.34
C ALA A 107 -2.11 8.26 3.49
N PRO A 108 -2.30 7.88 4.76
CA PRO A 108 -1.50 8.43 5.86
C PRO A 108 -0.01 8.04 5.79
N GLN A 109 0.35 6.89 5.20
CA GLN A 109 1.77 6.56 4.95
C GLN A 109 2.36 7.46 3.86
N TRP A 110 1.62 7.70 2.77
CA TRP A 110 2.06 8.61 1.71
C TRP A 110 2.21 10.04 2.20
N ALA A 111 1.28 10.53 3.02
CA ALA A 111 1.38 11.83 3.66
C ALA A 111 2.65 11.92 4.52
N TRP A 112 2.88 10.94 5.40
CA TRP A 112 4.06 10.89 6.27
C TRP A 112 5.38 10.85 5.48
N MET A 113 5.44 10.11 4.36
CA MET A 113 6.61 10.07 3.49
C MET A 113 6.80 11.39 2.73
N ARG A 114 5.72 12.02 2.25
CA ARG A 114 5.77 13.33 1.54
C ARG A 114 6.37 14.44 2.41
N GLU A 115 6.19 14.40 3.72
CA GLU A 115 6.82 15.34 4.67
C GLU A 115 8.36 15.19 4.77
N ARG A 116 8.89 14.03 4.38
CA ARG A 116 10.31 13.65 4.53
C ARG A 116 11.06 13.59 3.20
N VAL A 117 10.35 13.76 2.10
CA VAL A 117 10.91 13.80 0.75
C VAL A 117 11.24 15.23 0.38
N THR A 118 12.46 15.43 -0.11
CA THR A 118 12.90 16.68 -0.72
C THR A 118 12.98 16.55 -2.24
N GLU A 119 13.07 17.68 -2.93
CA GLU A 119 13.36 17.71 -4.37
C GLU A 119 14.59 16.84 -4.70
N ASN A 120 14.50 16.04 -5.76
CA ASN A 120 15.52 15.09 -6.21
C ASN A 120 15.88 13.94 -5.27
N ALA A 121 15.15 13.71 -4.16
CA ALA A 121 15.36 12.54 -3.32
C ALA A 121 15.17 11.24 -4.14
N GLU A 122 16.09 10.28 -3.99
CA GLU A 122 16.03 8.98 -4.67
C GLU A 122 15.17 8.02 -3.85
N ILE A 123 14.01 7.64 -4.36
CA ILE A 123 13.06 6.78 -3.66
C ILE A 123 12.90 5.43 -4.36
N LEU A 124 12.87 4.35 -3.60
CA LEU A 124 12.56 3.00 -4.10
C LEU A 124 11.18 2.56 -3.60
N ASN A 125 10.27 2.24 -4.53
CA ASN A 125 8.98 1.63 -4.25
C ASN A 125 8.98 0.15 -4.68
N LEU A 126 8.91 -0.76 -3.71
CA LEU A 126 8.88 -2.21 -3.93
C LEU A 126 7.45 -2.73 -3.76
N PHE A 127 7.03 -3.62 -4.67
CA PHE A 127 5.64 -4.06 -4.78
C PHE A 127 4.72 -2.86 -5.08
N GLY A 128 5.15 -2.02 -6.02
CA GLY A 128 4.56 -0.69 -6.22
C GLY A 128 3.14 -0.67 -6.78
N TYR A 129 2.60 -1.81 -7.20
CA TYR A 129 1.23 -2.00 -7.69
C TYR A 129 0.81 -0.97 -8.75
N THR A 130 -0.31 -0.27 -8.57
CA THR A 130 -0.83 0.75 -9.50
C THR A 130 -0.11 2.09 -9.38
N GLY A 131 0.98 2.16 -8.62
CA GLY A 131 1.91 3.28 -8.63
C GLY A 131 1.46 4.54 -7.90
N VAL A 132 0.30 4.56 -7.24
CA VAL A 132 -0.18 5.76 -6.53
C VAL A 132 0.84 6.26 -5.51
N GLY A 133 1.46 5.36 -4.74
CA GLY A 133 2.54 5.73 -3.82
C GLY A 133 3.81 6.27 -4.52
N SER A 134 4.14 5.76 -5.71
CA SER A 134 5.24 6.32 -6.52
C SER A 134 4.93 7.74 -6.99
N LEU A 135 3.71 7.96 -7.48
CA LEU A 135 3.26 9.26 -7.97
C LEU A 135 3.13 10.28 -6.82
N ALA A 136 2.66 9.85 -5.66
CA ALA A 136 2.57 10.67 -4.45
C ALA A 136 3.93 11.28 -4.08
N LEU A 137 5.03 10.54 -4.24
CA LEU A 137 6.38 11.02 -3.93
C LEU A 137 7.01 11.77 -5.12
N ALA A 138 6.77 11.34 -6.36
CA ALA A 138 7.22 12.07 -7.56
C ALA A 138 6.58 13.48 -7.67
N ALA A 139 5.35 13.64 -7.19
CA ALA A 139 4.68 14.93 -7.08
C ALA A 139 5.44 15.91 -6.17
N LYS A 140 6.19 15.42 -5.17
CA LYS A 140 7.09 16.22 -4.31
C LYS A 140 8.51 16.38 -4.86
N GLY A 141 8.73 16.03 -6.14
CA GLY A 141 10.02 16.20 -6.80
C GLY A 141 10.99 15.03 -6.63
N ALA A 142 10.55 13.90 -6.03
CA ALA A 142 11.40 12.72 -5.91
C ALA A 142 11.72 12.07 -7.27
N LYS A 143 12.90 11.46 -7.36
CA LYS A 143 13.27 10.50 -8.41
C LYS A 143 12.89 9.12 -7.92
N VAL A 144 11.97 8.45 -8.60
CA VAL A 144 11.36 7.22 -8.08
C VAL A 144 11.78 6.03 -8.92
N THR A 145 12.30 4.98 -8.30
CA THR A 145 12.37 3.65 -8.89
C THR A 145 11.14 2.86 -8.41
N HIS A 146 10.26 2.52 -9.34
CA HIS A 146 9.07 1.70 -9.10
C HIS A 146 9.32 0.27 -9.55
N VAL A 147 9.13 -0.70 -8.65
CA VAL A 147 9.36 -2.13 -8.91
C VAL A 147 8.10 -2.92 -8.60
N ASP A 148 7.62 -3.69 -9.57
CA ASP A 148 6.55 -4.67 -9.39
C ASP A 148 6.77 -5.88 -10.31
N ALA A 149 6.45 -7.09 -9.85
CA ALA A 149 6.60 -8.29 -10.67
C ALA A 149 5.57 -8.39 -11.80
N SER A 150 4.43 -7.72 -11.66
CA SER A 150 3.33 -7.74 -12.62
C SER A 150 3.52 -6.65 -13.67
N LYS A 151 3.80 -7.08 -14.91
CA LYS A 151 3.80 -6.19 -16.09
C LYS A 151 2.49 -5.41 -16.22
N LYS A 152 1.35 -6.01 -15.83
CA LYS A 152 0.04 -5.35 -15.82
C LYS A 152 0.00 -4.22 -14.79
N SER A 153 0.50 -4.44 -13.58
CA SER A 153 0.55 -3.42 -12.52
C SER A 153 1.44 -2.26 -12.93
N VAL A 154 2.63 -2.53 -13.46
CA VAL A 154 3.53 -1.48 -13.97
C VAL A 154 2.91 -0.69 -15.12
N ALA A 155 2.16 -1.35 -16.03
CA ALA A 155 1.42 -0.66 -17.08
C ALA A 155 0.31 0.25 -16.51
N SER A 156 -0.44 -0.23 -15.51
CA SER A 156 -1.42 0.60 -14.80
C SER A 156 -0.78 1.78 -14.08
N ALA A 157 0.40 1.60 -13.48
CA ALA A 157 1.15 2.68 -12.84
C ALA A 157 1.61 3.76 -13.83
N LYS A 158 2.07 3.35 -15.02
CA LYS A 158 2.39 4.29 -16.12
C LYS A 158 1.16 5.05 -16.60
N ASN A 159 0.03 4.37 -16.78
CA ASN A 159 -1.22 5.01 -17.15
C ASN A 159 -1.67 6.03 -16.09
N ASN A 160 -1.55 5.70 -14.79
CA ASN A 160 -1.82 6.65 -13.72
C ASN A 160 -0.85 7.85 -13.74
N ALA A 161 0.41 7.65 -14.14
CA ALA A 161 1.35 8.76 -14.34
C ALA A 161 0.88 9.70 -15.45
N GLU A 162 0.40 9.17 -16.58
CA GLU A 162 -0.17 9.95 -17.68
C GLU A 162 -1.42 10.72 -17.22
N LEU A 163 -2.36 10.04 -16.54
CA LEU A 163 -3.58 10.64 -15.99
C LEU A 163 -3.28 11.76 -14.98
N SER A 164 -2.19 11.64 -14.23
CA SER A 164 -1.73 12.65 -13.26
C SER A 164 -0.93 13.80 -13.91
N GLY A 165 -0.70 13.80 -15.22
CA GLY A 165 0.19 14.77 -15.88
C GLY A 165 1.66 14.61 -15.45
N MET A 166 2.06 13.42 -15.00
CA MET A 166 3.37 13.08 -14.44
C MET A 166 4.19 12.15 -15.35
N ALA A 167 3.83 12.02 -16.62
CA ALA A 167 4.53 11.16 -17.58
C ALA A 167 6.03 11.49 -17.71
N ASP A 168 6.39 12.78 -17.62
CA ASP A 168 7.77 13.27 -17.73
C ASP A 168 8.52 13.34 -16.39
N LYS A 169 7.89 12.95 -15.27
CA LYS A 169 8.56 12.89 -13.97
C LYS A 169 9.63 11.79 -13.99
N PRO A 170 10.73 11.92 -13.22
CA PRO A 170 11.83 10.97 -13.22
C PRO A 170 11.46 9.67 -12.49
N ILE A 171 10.63 8.84 -13.12
CA ILE A 171 10.17 7.54 -12.60
C ILE A 171 10.74 6.41 -13.47
N ARG A 172 11.58 5.57 -12.86
CA ARG A 172 12.11 4.35 -13.47
C ARG A 172 11.16 3.19 -13.18
N TRP A 173 10.52 2.68 -14.23
CA TRP A 173 9.55 1.58 -14.16
C TRP A 173 10.22 0.24 -14.39
N ILE A 174 10.21 -0.63 -13.38
CA ILE A 174 10.91 -1.92 -13.38
C ILE A 174 9.91 -3.06 -13.20
N VAL A 175 9.96 -4.03 -14.11
CA VAL A 175 9.26 -5.32 -13.96
C VAL A 175 10.27 -6.35 -13.48
N ASP A 176 10.28 -6.65 -12.19
CA ASP A 176 11.26 -7.57 -11.58
C ASP A 176 10.77 -8.16 -10.25
N ASP A 177 11.46 -9.19 -9.78
CA ASP A 177 11.31 -9.66 -8.41
C ASP A 177 11.98 -8.68 -7.44
N ALA A 178 11.28 -8.30 -6.36
CA ALA A 178 11.76 -7.26 -5.45
C ALA A 178 13.06 -7.63 -4.74
N VAL A 179 13.23 -8.90 -4.32
CA VAL A 179 14.43 -9.37 -3.60
C VAL A 179 15.62 -9.43 -4.54
N LYS A 180 15.44 -9.98 -5.74
CA LYS A 180 16.50 -10.00 -6.76
C LYS A 180 16.88 -8.59 -7.18
N PHE A 181 15.92 -7.68 -7.29
CA PHE A 181 16.17 -6.30 -7.63
C PHE A 181 17.02 -5.59 -6.57
N THR A 182 16.62 -5.65 -5.30
CA THR A 182 17.38 -5.02 -4.20
C THR A 182 18.78 -5.60 -4.09
N ALA A 183 18.93 -6.92 -4.16
CA ALA A 183 20.24 -7.58 -4.12
C ALA A 183 21.17 -7.12 -5.26
N ARG A 184 20.65 -6.89 -6.48
CA ARG A 184 21.46 -6.39 -7.61
C ARG A 184 21.82 -4.92 -7.44
N GLU A 185 20.90 -4.08 -6.97
CA GLU A 185 21.20 -2.67 -6.69
C GLU A 185 22.24 -2.54 -5.55
N ALA A 186 22.19 -3.43 -4.54
CA ALA A 186 23.18 -3.47 -3.47
C ALA A 186 24.57 -3.83 -4.00
N ARG A 187 24.70 -4.84 -4.86
CA ARG A 187 25.97 -5.18 -5.55
C ARG A 187 26.51 -4.04 -6.41
N ARG A 188 25.64 -3.15 -6.88
CA ARG A 188 25.99 -1.95 -7.66
C ARG A 188 26.28 -0.74 -6.78
N ASN A 189 26.29 -0.89 -5.46
CA ASN A 189 26.46 0.19 -4.49
C ASN A 189 25.47 1.34 -4.72
N ARG A 190 24.23 1.01 -5.08
CA ARG A 190 23.15 2.00 -5.18
C ARG A 190 22.65 2.37 -3.80
N ARG A 191 22.15 3.59 -3.68
CA ARG A 191 21.66 4.17 -2.45
C ARG A 191 20.38 4.95 -2.71
N TYR A 192 19.41 4.88 -1.80
CA TYR A 192 18.14 5.60 -1.84
C TYR A 192 17.99 6.44 -0.58
N ASP A 193 17.33 7.60 -0.68
CA ASP A 193 16.93 8.44 0.45
C ASP A 193 15.76 7.84 1.23
N GLY A 194 14.91 7.07 0.55
CA GLY A 194 13.77 6.43 1.19
C GLY A 194 13.33 5.17 0.44
N ILE A 195 12.81 4.20 1.19
CA ILE A 195 12.27 2.96 0.64
C ILE A 195 10.85 2.77 1.17
N LEU A 196 9.90 2.43 0.30
CA LEU A 196 8.61 1.87 0.70
C LEU A 196 8.48 0.45 0.13
N MET A 197 7.90 -0.44 0.93
CA MET A 197 7.66 -1.83 0.57
C MET A 197 6.29 -2.27 1.08
N ASP A 198 5.48 -2.83 0.17
CA ASP A 198 4.15 -3.36 0.47
C ASP A 198 4.01 -4.80 -0.03
N PRO A 199 4.79 -5.75 0.52
CA PRO A 199 4.78 -7.12 0.05
C PRO A 199 3.44 -7.82 0.31
N PRO A 200 2.92 -8.59 -0.67
CA PRO A 200 1.71 -9.40 -0.46
C PRO A 200 2.03 -10.60 0.44
N LYS A 201 0.99 -11.26 0.98
CA LYS A 201 1.16 -12.54 1.71
C LYS A 201 1.83 -13.61 0.84
N PHE A 202 1.37 -13.72 -0.39
CA PHE A 202 1.85 -14.67 -1.40
C PHE A 202 1.92 -13.97 -2.75
N GLY A 203 2.93 -14.30 -3.55
CA GLY A 203 3.10 -13.73 -4.87
C GLY A 203 3.99 -14.59 -5.76
N ARG A 204 4.17 -14.14 -7.00
CA ARG A 204 5.14 -14.73 -7.92
C ARG A 204 5.94 -13.64 -8.62
N GLY A 205 7.24 -13.86 -8.72
CA GLY A 205 8.13 -13.03 -9.55
C GLY A 205 7.91 -13.29 -11.06
N PRO A 206 8.48 -12.43 -11.93
CA PRO A 206 8.31 -12.56 -13.38
C PRO A 206 8.87 -13.86 -13.96
N ALA A 207 9.85 -14.49 -13.30
CA ALA A 207 10.41 -15.79 -13.67
C ALA A 207 9.89 -16.93 -12.77
N HIS A 208 8.66 -16.77 -12.26
CA HIS A 208 7.95 -17.72 -11.40
C HIS A 208 8.60 -17.99 -10.04
N GLU A 209 9.46 -17.09 -9.55
CA GLU A 209 9.94 -17.10 -8.17
C GLU A 209 8.75 -17.11 -7.23
N VAL A 210 8.77 -17.96 -6.21
CA VAL A 210 7.70 -18.01 -5.22
C VAL A 210 8.02 -16.97 -4.14
N TRP A 211 7.07 -16.06 -3.92
CA TRP A 211 7.11 -15.13 -2.80
C TRP A 211 6.14 -15.59 -1.72
N ARG A 212 6.65 -15.76 -0.50
CA ARG A 212 5.89 -16.01 0.73
C ARG A 212 6.41 -15.07 1.79
N LEU A 213 5.54 -14.20 2.30
CA LEU A 213 5.91 -13.15 3.25
C LEU A 213 6.70 -13.71 4.45
N GLU A 214 6.20 -14.78 5.07
CA GLU A 214 6.81 -15.40 6.26
C GLU A 214 8.19 -16.03 5.97
N GLU A 215 8.46 -16.43 4.73
CA GLU A 215 9.73 -17.06 4.34
C GLU A 215 10.74 -16.04 3.81
N ASN A 216 10.28 -14.95 3.18
CA ASN A 216 11.14 -14.07 2.37
C ASN A 216 11.27 -12.64 2.91
N LEU A 217 10.45 -12.22 3.88
CA LEU A 217 10.48 -10.84 4.38
C LEU A 217 11.84 -10.47 5.01
N SER A 218 12.46 -11.39 5.75
CA SER A 218 13.77 -11.17 6.36
C SER A 218 14.85 -10.87 5.32
N ASP A 219 14.90 -11.67 4.25
CA ASP A 219 15.86 -11.48 3.15
C ASP A 219 15.60 -10.17 2.41
N LEU A 220 14.34 -9.83 2.15
CA LEU A 220 13.97 -8.56 1.52
C LEU A 220 14.46 -7.37 2.34
N ILE A 221 14.19 -7.36 3.65
CA ILE A 221 14.61 -6.26 4.54
C ILE A 221 16.13 -6.19 4.60
N SER A 222 16.81 -7.33 4.73
CA SER A 222 18.27 -7.40 4.75
C SER A 222 18.90 -6.78 3.49
N GLU A 223 18.37 -7.07 2.30
CA GLU A 223 18.85 -6.47 1.05
C GLU A 223 18.44 -5.01 0.89
N ALA A 224 17.23 -4.63 1.31
CA ALA A 224 16.75 -3.26 1.20
C ALA A 224 17.55 -2.30 2.10
N VAL A 225 17.88 -2.70 3.33
CA VAL A 225 18.62 -1.86 4.27
C VAL A 225 20.05 -1.59 3.79
N LYS A 226 20.67 -2.49 3.01
CA LYS A 226 21.98 -2.23 2.36
C LYS A 226 21.95 -1.06 1.37
N LEU A 227 20.77 -0.67 0.91
CA LEU A 227 20.57 0.46 0.01
C LEU A 227 20.35 1.78 0.75
N LEU A 228 20.42 1.77 2.08
CA LEU A 228 20.27 2.93 2.95
C LEU A 228 21.60 3.27 3.63
N ASP A 229 21.71 4.52 4.04
CA ASP A 229 22.83 5.04 4.83
C ASP A 229 22.33 6.04 5.89
N LYS A 230 23.27 6.61 6.67
CA LYS A 230 22.96 7.59 7.72
C LYS A 230 22.33 8.91 7.23
N LYS A 231 22.30 9.15 5.92
CA LYS A 231 21.63 10.33 5.31
C LYS A 231 20.23 9.98 4.81
N SER A 232 19.91 8.70 4.71
CA SER A 232 18.60 8.23 4.30
C SER A 232 17.58 8.57 5.37
N LYS A 233 16.34 8.83 4.96
CA LYS A 233 15.29 9.41 5.79
C LYS A 233 14.29 8.37 6.30
N PHE A 234 13.99 7.34 5.51
CA PHE A 234 13.02 6.33 5.94
C PHE A 234 13.13 4.98 5.23
N LEU A 235 12.55 3.96 5.89
CA LEU A 235 12.11 2.71 5.29
C LEU A 235 10.71 2.43 5.83
N VAL A 236 9.70 2.29 4.98
CA VAL A 236 8.31 1.98 5.36
C VAL A 236 7.95 0.58 4.87
N LEU A 237 7.51 -0.28 5.78
CA LEU A 237 6.95 -1.60 5.50
C LEU A 237 5.46 -1.61 5.89
N THR A 238 4.61 -1.98 4.93
CA THR A 238 3.19 -2.28 5.16
C THR A 238 2.93 -3.77 4.92
N VAL A 239 2.07 -4.37 5.74
CA VAL A 239 1.69 -5.79 5.61
C VAL A 239 0.18 -5.95 5.84
N TYR A 240 -0.54 -6.39 4.80
CA TYR A 240 -1.97 -6.72 4.85
C TYR A 240 -2.28 -8.10 5.44
N ALA A 241 -1.27 -8.92 5.74
CA ALA A 241 -1.43 -10.27 6.27
C ALA A 241 -1.66 -10.24 7.80
N VAL A 242 -2.88 -9.89 8.24
CA VAL A 242 -3.26 -9.60 9.64
C VAL A 242 -3.07 -10.76 10.64
N ARG A 243 -2.51 -11.91 10.24
CA ARG A 243 -2.06 -12.95 11.19
C ARG A 243 -0.69 -12.65 11.81
N MET A 244 0.10 -11.77 11.21
CA MET A 244 1.37 -11.33 11.77
C MET A 244 1.17 -10.24 12.81
N SER A 245 2.06 -10.17 13.80
CA SER A 245 2.09 -9.07 14.78
C SER A 245 2.95 -7.91 14.28
N ALA A 246 2.49 -6.67 14.50
CA ALA A 246 3.29 -5.46 14.26
C ALA A 246 4.62 -5.48 15.03
N LEU A 247 4.65 -6.12 16.20
CA LEU A 247 5.89 -6.31 16.98
C LEU A 247 6.90 -7.16 16.21
N ALA A 248 6.47 -8.24 15.56
CA ALA A 248 7.38 -9.16 14.88
C ALA A 248 8.10 -8.49 13.70
N ILE A 249 7.35 -7.77 12.85
CA ILE A 249 7.94 -7.00 11.74
C ILE A 249 8.74 -5.80 12.24
N GLY A 250 8.35 -5.26 13.39
CA GLY A 250 9.04 -4.20 14.11
C GLY A 250 10.43 -4.58 14.58
N GLU A 251 10.53 -5.68 15.33
CA GLU A 251 11.79 -6.17 15.87
C GLU A 251 12.75 -6.56 14.75
N LEU A 252 12.23 -7.19 13.68
CA LEU A 252 13.00 -7.50 12.48
C LEU A 252 13.59 -6.22 11.84
N LEU A 253 12.76 -5.19 11.65
CA LEU A 253 13.23 -3.93 11.07
C LEU A 253 14.21 -3.20 12.00
N SER A 254 13.91 -3.14 13.30
CA SER A 254 14.76 -2.53 14.33
C SER A 254 16.17 -3.14 14.35
N GLN A 255 16.26 -4.48 14.32
CA GLN A 255 17.53 -5.19 14.23
C GLN A 255 18.26 -4.86 12.92
N ALA A 256 17.57 -4.90 11.79
CA ALA A 256 18.19 -4.65 10.49
C ALA A 256 18.76 -3.22 10.37
N THR A 257 18.04 -2.22 10.89
CA THR A 257 18.43 -0.80 10.78
C THR A 257 19.32 -0.30 11.92
N GLN A 258 19.68 -1.13 12.90
CA GLN A 258 20.40 -0.70 14.11
C GLN A 258 21.68 0.11 13.80
N HIS A 259 22.45 -0.30 12.79
CA HIS A 259 23.70 0.34 12.38
C HIS A 259 23.51 1.72 11.71
N LEU A 260 22.29 2.05 11.27
CA LEU A 260 21.95 3.33 10.67
C LEU A 260 21.62 4.41 11.72
N GLY A 261 21.33 4.02 12.97
CA GLY A 261 20.77 4.91 13.98
C GLY A 261 19.26 5.12 13.77
N GLY A 262 18.74 6.29 14.13
CA GLY A 262 17.31 6.59 14.02
C GLY A 262 16.42 5.81 15.00
N SER A 263 15.13 5.69 14.67
CA SER A 263 14.14 4.96 15.47
C SER A 263 13.15 4.20 14.58
N VAL A 264 12.50 3.19 15.16
CA VAL A 264 11.47 2.39 14.49
C VAL A 264 10.13 2.62 15.17
N GLU A 265 9.13 2.94 14.36
CA GLU A 265 7.72 3.06 14.75
C GLU A 265 6.95 1.88 14.18
N VAL A 266 6.02 1.31 14.95
CA VAL A 266 5.22 0.16 14.50
C VAL A 266 3.79 0.26 15.01
N GLY A 267 2.89 -0.44 14.35
CA GLY A 267 1.53 -0.63 14.85
C GLY A 267 0.57 -1.03 13.76
N GLU A 268 -0.67 -0.54 13.87
CA GLU A 268 -1.78 -0.90 12.98
C GLU A 268 -2.16 0.27 12.08
N MET A 269 -2.69 -0.06 10.92
CA MET A 269 -3.34 0.86 10.01
C MET A 269 -4.84 0.63 10.06
N ALA A 270 -5.61 1.70 10.08
CA ALA A 270 -7.06 1.66 10.10
C ALA A 270 -7.65 2.70 9.15
N ILE A 271 -8.94 2.56 8.84
CA ILE A 271 -9.72 3.61 8.17
C ILE A 271 -10.83 4.05 9.11
N LYS A 272 -11.03 5.36 9.22
CA LYS A 272 -12.12 5.96 9.99
C LYS A 272 -13.44 5.85 9.24
N GLU A 273 -14.44 5.28 9.89
CA GLU A 273 -15.81 5.21 9.36
C GLU A 273 -16.52 6.56 9.46
N GLU A 274 -17.19 7.00 8.39
CA GLU A 274 -17.95 8.26 8.33
C GLU A 274 -19.20 8.22 9.21
N ALA A 275 -19.94 7.12 9.24
CA ALA A 275 -21.24 7.05 9.93
C ALA A 275 -21.13 7.21 11.46
N ARG A 276 -20.09 6.64 12.09
CA ARG A 276 -19.96 6.61 13.56
C ARG A 276 -18.57 6.92 14.09
N GLY A 277 -17.56 7.04 13.22
CA GLY A 277 -16.18 7.25 13.65
C GLY A 277 -15.50 6.00 14.23
N LEU A 278 -15.94 4.79 13.89
CA LEU A 278 -15.21 3.57 14.24
C LEU A 278 -13.91 3.46 13.43
N ASN A 279 -12.88 2.87 14.00
CA ASN A 279 -11.65 2.55 13.27
C ASN A 279 -11.75 1.11 12.77
N LEU A 280 -11.75 0.92 11.45
CA LEU A 280 -11.70 -0.39 10.83
C LEU A 280 -10.25 -0.78 10.54
N PRO A 281 -9.67 -1.81 11.22
CA PRO A 281 -8.30 -2.25 10.96
C PRO A 281 -8.14 -2.79 9.53
N THR A 282 -6.95 -2.59 8.94
CA THR A 282 -6.67 -2.92 7.53
C THR A 282 -5.34 -3.64 7.33
N ALA A 283 -4.27 -3.13 7.94
CA ALA A 283 -2.92 -3.64 7.81
C ALA A 283 -2.12 -3.38 9.09
N ILE A 284 -0.92 -3.96 9.17
CA ILE A 284 0.10 -3.57 10.15
C ILE A 284 1.24 -2.85 9.43
N PHE A 285 2.00 -2.05 10.16
CA PHE A 285 3.18 -1.39 9.61
C PHE A 285 4.36 -1.42 10.57
N ALA A 286 5.55 -1.33 9.99
CA ALA A 286 6.77 -0.94 10.67
C ALA A 286 7.50 0.07 9.80
N ARG A 287 8.00 1.16 10.38
CA ARG A 287 8.81 2.12 9.63
C ARG A 287 10.01 2.59 10.44
N TRP A 288 11.18 2.52 9.83
CA TRP A 288 12.38 3.17 10.32
C TRP A 288 12.38 4.62 9.84
N LYS A 289 12.74 5.54 10.74
CA LYS A 289 12.90 6.95 10.43
C LYS A 289 14.23 7.48 10.94
N ASN A 290 14.77 8.42 10.20
CA ASN A 290 15.96 9.15 10.57
C ASN A 290 15.63 10.65 10.70
N ASP A 291 15.47 11.08 11.94
CA ASP A 291 15.18 12.48 12.28
C ASP A 291 16.48 13.32 12.43
N GLN A 292 17.64 12.75 12.11
CA GLN A 292 18.93 13.45 12.09
C GLN A 292 19.19 14.21 10.78
#